data_AF-A0A314ZGW5-F1
#
_entry.id   AF-A0A314ZGW5-F1
#
_cell.length_a   1.000
_cell.length_b   1.000
_cell.length_c   1.000
_cell.angle_alpha   90.00
_cell.angle_beta   90.00
_cell.angle_gamma   90.00
#
_symmetry.space_group_name_H-M   'P 1'
#
loop_
_entity.id
_entity.type
_entity.pdbx_description
1 polymer ?
#
loop_
_entity_poly.entity_id
_entity_poly.type
_entity_poly.pdbx_seq_one_letter_code
_entity_poly.pdbx_strand_id
1 'polypeptide(L)'
;MVEDGYSKQGKFKNWLAVCDVNPRFMDDEVFLEVSIALGLLLSELSEEPWKGKVIQFSREAQLHSIQGGDDLRYKYEFVRRMSRGVDLDFEKLFDLILQVAVNENLKPDQMIKKVLVLSNPDFDSASVAQTSWEIDYQAIQSKYKEKGYGDVVPHMVFWTLSTYNPEKPVAPRTQPGVSILNGFSNNLLKLFLDNEGEIGPDHLMELAISDERYQTLTVVD
;
A
#
# COMPACT_ATOMS: atom_id res chain seq x y z
N MET A 1 -5.86 6.06 -21.16
CA MET A 1 -4.85 5.30 -20.39
C MET A 1 -5.54 4.57 -19.24
N VAL A 2 -4.90 3.59 -18.60
CA VAL A 2 -5.49 2.81 -17.49
C VAL A 2 -5.92 3.73 -16.35
N GLU A 3 -5.10 4.75 -16.05
CA GLU A 3 -5.39 5.81 -15.07
C GLU A 3 -6.69 6.55 -15.36
N ASP A 4 -6.99 6.90 -16.61
CA ASP A 4 -8.24 7.61 -16.97
C ASP A 4 -9.48 6.79 -16.63
N GLY A 5 -9.40 5.45 -16.72
CA GLY A 5 -10.49 4.55 -16.36
C GLY A 5 -10.77 4.59 -14.87
N TYR A 6 -9.72 4.39 -14.05
CA TYR A 6 -9.81 4.41 -12.59
C TYR A 6 -10.16 5.79 -12.03
N SER A 7 -9.59 6.85 -12.60
CA SER A 7 -9.87 8.24 -12.23
C SER A 7 -11.34 8.60 -12.48
N LYS A 8 -11.91 8.20 -13.63
CA LYS A 8 -13.34 8.38 -13.93
C LYS A 8 -14.26 7.61 -12.99
N GLN A 9 -13.83 6.44 -12.54
CA GLN A 9 -14.56 5.66 -11.52
C GLN A 9 -14.37 6.22 -10.11
N GLY A 10 -13.43 7.16 -9.94
CA GLY A 10 -13.09 7.74 -8.65
C GLY A 10 -12.37 6.80 -7.70
N LYS A 11 -11.74 5.74 -8.23
CA LYS A 11 -11.02 4.75 -7.44
C LYS A 11 -9.69 5.31 -6.94
N PHE A 12 -9.25 4.85 -5.78
CA PHE A 12 -7.93 5.12 -5.21
C PHE A 12 -7.62 6.59 -4.80
N LYS A 13 -8.59 7.51 -4.83
CA LYS A 13 -8.40 8.95 -4.55
C LYS A 13 -7.72 9.29 -3.22
N ASN A 14 -7.98 8.51 -2.17
CA ASN A 14 -7.43 8.72 -0.82
C ASN A 14 -6.34 7.68 -0.46
N TRP A 15 -5.56 7.23 -1.44
CA TRP A 15 -4.46 6.30 -1.23
C TRP A 15 -3.11 7.00 -1.19
N LEU A 16 -2.17 6.42 -0.45
CA LEU A 16 -0.77 6.82 -0.49
C LEU A 16 0.11 5.57 -0.56
N ALA A 17 1.11 5.58 -1.44
CA ALA A 17 2.03 4.47 -1.59
C ALA A 17 3.31 4.71 -0.80
N VAL A 18 3.78 3.67 -0.12
CA VAL A 18 5.13 3.55 0.44
C VAL A 18 5.88 2.54 -0.43
N CYS A 19 6.92 2.99 -1.12
CA CYS A 19 7.64 2.19 -2.11
C CYS A 19 8.97 1.70 -1.53
N ASP A 20 9.14 0.39 -1.41
CA ASP A 20 10.44 -0.23 -1.20
C ASP A 20 11.12 -0.47 -2.55
N VAL A 21 12.26 0.17 -2.74
CA VAL A 21 13.11 0.09 -3.94
C VAL A 21 14.54 -0.30 -3.58
N ASN A 22 14.77 -0.99 -2.45
CA ASN A 22 16.09 -1.35 -1.90
C ASN A 22 17.03 -2.09 -2.89
N PRO A 23 18.36 -1.80 -2.96
CA PRO A 23 19.26 -2.38 -3.98
C PRO A 23 19.44 -3.85 -3.78
N ARG A 24 19.34 -4.29 -2.53
CA ARG A 24 19.56 -5.66 -2.13
C ARG A 24 18.56 -6.60 -2.78
N PHE A 25 17.40 -6.08 -3.19
CA PHE A 25 16.36 -6.82 -3.88
C PHE A 25 16.32 -6.51 -5.38
N MET A 26 17.34 -5.82 -5.94
CA MET A 26 17.40 -5.56 -7.39
C MET A 26 17.59 -6.82 -8.23
N ASP A 27 18.06 -7.91 -7.63
CA ASP A 27 18.11 -9.23 -8.29
C ASP A 27 16.70 -9.85 -8.41
N ASP A 28 15.70 -9.29 -7.72
CA ASP A 28 14.27 -9.55 -7.91
C ASP A 28 13.65 -8.42 -8.74
N GLU A 29 13.89 -8.47 -10.05
CA GLU A 29 13.44 -7.43 -10.99
C GLU A 29 11.91 -7.25 -10.94
N VAL A 30 11.15 -8.33 -10.75
CA VAL A 30 9.68 -8.28 -10.69
C VAL A 30 9.22 -7.46 -9.48
N PHE A 31 9.83 -7.68 -8.31
CA PHE A 31 9.55 -6.89 -7.12
C PHE A 31 9.71 -5.38 -7.36
N LEU A 32 10.87 -4.99 -7.89
CA LEU A 32 11.20 -3.58 -8.09
C LEU A 32 10.23 -2.91 -9.07
N GLU A 33 9.94 -3.57 -10.19
CA GLU A 33 9.04 -3.06 -11.21
C GLU A 33 7.61 -2.91 -10.68
N VAL A 34 7.10 -3.89 -9.92
CA VAL A 34 5.75 -3.82 -9.32
C VAL A 34 5.68 -2.71 -8.28
N SER A 35 6.69 -2.58 -7.42
CA SER A 35 6.77 -1.54 -6.38
C SER A 35 6.68 -0.14 -7.01
N ILE A 36 7.50 0.13 -8.04
CA ILE A 36 7.52 1.41 -8.74
C ILE A 36 6.23 1.64 -9.51
N ALA A 37 5.75 0.65 -10.28
CA ALA A 37 4.57 0.80 -11.12
C ALA A 37 3.30 1.11 -10.31
N LEU A 38 3.07 0.38 -9.20
CA LEU A 38 1.93 0.64 -8.32
C LEU A 38 2.09 1.96 -7.55
N GLY A 39 3.31 2.30 -7.13
CA GLY A 39 3.58 3.58 -6.50
C GLY A 39 3.23 4.77 -7.40
N LEU A 40 3.68 4.73 -8.65
CA LEU A 40 3.36 5.74 -9.66
C LEU A 40 1.85 5.78 -9.95
N LEU A 41 1.23 4.63 -10.21
CA LEU A 41 -0.21 4.54 -10.50
C LEU A 41 -1.04 5.18 -9.38
N LEU A 42 -0.79 4.81 -8.13
CA LEU A 42 -1.53 5.39 -7.00
C LEU A 42 -1.26 6.89 -6.87
N SER A 43 -0.02 7.34 -7.06
CA SER A 43 0.30 8.78 -6.99
C SER A 43 -0.48 9.61 -8.01
N GLU A 44 -0.74 9.08 -9.22
CA GLU A 44 -1.52 9.77 -10.26
C GLU A 44 -3.03 9.78 -9.97
N LEU A 45 -3.52 8.71 -9.34
CA LEU A 45 -4.95 8.54 -9.00
C LEU A 45 -5.35 9.29 -7.73
N SER A 46 -4.41 9.55 -6.83
CA SER A 46 -4.66 10.29 -5.59
C SER A 46 -5.06 11.74 -5.85
N GLU A 47 -5.80 12.32 -4.92
CA GLU A 47 -6.23 13.72 -4.96
C GLU A 47 -5.29 14.64 -4.19
N GLU A 48 -5.37 15.94 -4.46
CA GLU A 48 -4.64 16.95 -3.69
C GLU A 48 -5.03 16.89 -2.20
N PRO A 49 -4.08 17.05 -1.27
CA PRO A 49 -2.68 17.42 -1.50
C PRO A 49 -1.73 16.24 -1.74
N TRP A 50 -2.22 15.01 -1.87
CA TRP A 50 -1.40 13.80 -1.93
C TRP A 50 -1.00 13.40 -3.35
N LYS A 51 -1.68 13.97 -4.34
CA LYS A 51 -1.42 13.71 -5.75
C LYS A 51 0.04 13.90 -6.12
N GLY A 52 0.56 12.98 -6.93
CA GLY A 52 1.94 12.97 -7.41
C GLY A 52 2.97 12.74 -6.32
N LYS A 53 2.57 12.24 -5.13
CA LYS A 53 3.48 11.99 -4.02
C LYS A 53 3.53 10.51 -3.64
N VAL A 54 4.69 10.08 -3.17
CA VAL A 54 4.94 8.75 -2.59
C VAL A 54 5.85 8.87 -1.38
N ILE A 55 5.82 7.88 -0.49
CA ILE A 55 6.74 7.78 0.63
C ILE A 55 7.81 6.74 0.31
N GLN A 56 9.06 7.03 0.65
CA GLN A 56 10.14 6.04 0.56
C GLN A 56 10.06 5.05 1.74
N PHE A 57 10.30 3.76 1.48
CA PHE A 57 10.42 2.76 2.54
C PHE A 57 11.72 2.96 3.33
N SER A 58 11.61 3.51 4.54
CA SER A 58 12.74 3.85 5.40
C SER A 58 12.31 4.09 6.85
N ARG A 59 13.21 3.88 7.81
CA ARG A 59 13.06 4.32 9.22
C ARG A 59 12.81 5.82 9.35
N GLU A 60 13.29 6.60 8.38
CA GLU A 60 13.03 8.02 8.27
C GLU A 60 12.13 8.25 7.06
N ALA A 61 10.84 7.95 7.25
CA ALA A 61 9.82 8.15 6.24
C ALA A 61 9.83 9.61 5.77
N GLN A 62 9.83 9.81 4.46
CA GLN A 62 9.78 11.13 3.82
C GLN A 62 8.79 11.09 2.67
N LEU A 63 7.97 12.13 2.57
CA LEU A 63 7.01 12.31 1.49
C LEU A 63 7.70 13.04 0.33
N HIS A 64 7.79 12.35 -0.80
CA HIS A 64 8.45 12.85 -2.01
C HIS A 64 7.42 13.27 -3.04
N SER A 65 7.56 14.46 -3.60
CA SER A 65 6.82 14.87 -4.80
C SER A 65 7.56 14.37 -6.04
N ILE A 66 6.91 13.52 -6.83
CA ILE A 66 7.51 12.89 -8.00
C ILE A 66 7.85 13.95 -9.04
N GLN A 67 9.09 13.92 -9.52
CA GLN A 67 9.59 14.79 -10.58
C GLN A 67 9.57 14.08 -11.93
N GLY A 68 9.51 14.85 -13.02
CA GLY A 68 9.54 14.31 -14.39
C GLY A 68 8.43 14.78 -15.32
N GLY A 69 7.51 15.62 -14.85
CA GLY A 69 6.43 16.19 -15.68
C GLY A 69 5.49 15.09 -16.19
N ASP A 70 5.27 15.01 -17.50
CA ASP A 70 4.45 13.97 -18.14
C ASP A 70 5.27 12.76 -18.64
N ASP A 71 6.59 12.77 -18.43
CA ASP A 71 7.47 11.71 -18.91
C ASP A 71 7.59 10.58 -17.88
N LEU A 72 6.94 9.46 -18.19
CA LEU A 72 6.94 8.26 -17.37
C LEU A 72 8.36 7.73 -17.07
N ARG A 73 9.30 7.85 -18.02
CA ARG A 73 10.68 7.39 -17.81
C ARG A 73 11.38 8.22 -16.74
N TYR A 74 11.17 9.53 -16.73
CA TYR A 74 11.73 10.40 -15.68
C TYR A 74 11.07 10.14 -14.32
N LYS A 75 9.74 9.93 -14.28
CA LYS A 75 9.05 9.54 -13.03
C LYS A 75 9.55 8.21 -12.48
N TYR A 76 9.67 7.21 -13.34
CA TYR A 76 10.21 5.89 -12.99
C TYR A 76 11.61 6.01 -12.39
N GLU A 77 12.52 6.71 -13.08
CA GLU A 77 13.89 6.90 -12.60
C GLU A 77 13.95 7.72 -11.29
N PHE A 78 13.02 8.65 -11.08
CA PHE A 78 12.91 9.38 -9.82
C PHE A 78 12.57 8.45 -8.66
N VAL A 79 11.52 7.63 -8.78
CA VAL A 79 11.12 6.66 -7.74
C VAL A 79 12.20 5.60 -7.52
N ARG A 80 12.77 5.05 -8.60
CA ARG A 80 13.84 4.05 -8.55
C ARG A 80 15.08 4.51 -7.77
N ARG A 81 15.35 5.81 -7.76
CA ARG A 81 16.51 6.42 -7.09
C ARG A 81 16.21 6.88 -5.66
N MET A 82 14.98 6.76 -5.18
CA MET A 82 14.66 7.01 -3.78
C MET A 82 15.51 6.08 -2.90
N SER A 83 16.26 6.68 -1.97
CA SER A 83 17.25 5.96 -1.15
C SER A 83 16.58 5.19 0.00
N ARG A 84 17.33 4.23 0.56
CA ARG A 84 16.85 2.89 0.89
C ARG A 84 17.03 2.56 2.38
N GLY A 85 15.95 2.22 3.07
CA GLY A 85 15.98 1.49 4.34
C GLY A 85 15.80 -0.02 4.13
N VAL A 86 16.10 -0.84 5.14
CA VAL A 86 15.77 -2.28 5.15
C VAL A 86 14.53 -2.58 6.00
N ASP A 87 14.02 -1.56 6.66
CA ASP A 87 12.95 -1.58 7.63
C ASP A 87 12.21 -0.24 7.61
N LEU A 88 11.02 -0.26 8.20
CA LEU A 88 10.07 0.83 8.22
C LEU A 88 9.63 1.07 9.66
N ASP A 89 9.65 2.33 10.05
CA ASP A 89 9.09 2.78 11.32
C ASP A 89 7.62 3.14 11.07
N PHE A 90 6.72 2.22 11.45
CA PHE A 90 5.29 2.40 11.20
C PHE A 90 4.76 3.61 11.96
N GLU A 91 5.16 3.84 13.20
CA GLU A 91 4.72 5.01 13.97
C GLU A 91 5.12 6.32 13.27
N LYS A 92 6.37 6.42 12.79
CA LYS A 92 6.83 7.59 12.03
C LYS A 92 6.14 7.74 10.67
N LEU A 93 5.80 6.65 10.00
CA LEU A 93 4.99 6.69 8.78
C LEU A 93 3.65 7.39 9.06
N PHE A 94 2.96 6.97 10.11
CA PHE A 94 1.68 7.57 10.51
C PHE A 94 1.81 9.00 11.02
N ASP A 95 2.89 9.31 11.75
CA ASP A 95 3.20 10.67 12.20
C ASP A 95 3.46 11.62 11.03
N LEU A 96 4.16 11.17 9.98
CA LEU A 96 4.39 11.96 8.77
C LEU A 96 3.07 12.34 8.08
N ILE A 97 2.15 11.39 7.93
CA ILE A 97 0.83 11.64 7.34
C ILE A 97 0.04 12.64 8.22
N LEU A 98 0.06 12.44 9.53
CA LEU A 98 -0.61 13.33 10.48
C LEU A 98 0.00 14.75 10.45
N GLN A 99 1.32 14.85 10.32
CA GLN A 99 2.03 16.12 10.26
C GLN A 99 1.62 16.91 9.02
N VAL A 100 1.52 16.27 7.85
CA VAL A 100 1.01 16.93 6.63
C VAL A 100 -0.42 17.42 6.86
N ALA A 101 -1.28 16.58 7.43
CA ALA A 101 -2.67 16.93 7.71
C ALA A 101 -2.81 18.15 8.63
N VAL A 102 -2.02 18.19 9.71
CA VAL A 102 -2.02 19.31 10.66
C VAL A 102 -1.44 20.58 10.01
N ASN A 103 -0.33 20.46 9.28
CA ASN A 103 0.34 21.62 8.68
C ASN A 103 -0.50 22.27 7.58
N GLU A 104 -1.21 21.47 6.80
CA GLU A 104 -2.07 21.95 5.71
C GLU A 104 -3.53 22.18 6.16
N ASN A 105 -3.83 21.93 7.44
CA ASN A 105 -5.17 22.06 8.03
C ASN A 105 -6.25 21.33 7.21
N LEU A 106 -5.98 20.06 6.91
CA LEU A 106 -6.83 19.24 6.07
C LEU A 106 -8.17 18.94 6.73
N LYS A 107 -9.21 18.85 5.92
CA LYS A 107 -10.48 18.29 6.38
C LYS A 107 -10.40 16.77 6.43
N PRO A 108 -11.22 16.08 7.25
CA PRO A 108 -11.22 14.62 7.33
C PRO A 108 -11.44 13.90 5.98
N ASP A 109 -12.19 14.50 5.05
CA ASP A 109 -12.41 13.95 3.70
C ASP A 109 -11.18 14.06 2.77
N GLN A 110 -10.25 14.97 3.09
CA GLN A 110 -8.98 15.14 2.38
C GLN A 110 -7.87 14.24 2.93
N MET A 111 -8.12 13.51 4.02
CA MET A 111 -7.14 12.60 4.60
C MET A 111 -6.91 11.38 3.70
N ILE A 112 -5.71 10.83 3.78
CA ILE A 112 -5.44 9.48 3.30
C ILE A 112 -6.27 8.50 4.13
N LYS A 113 -7.00 7.62 3.45
CA LYS A 113 -7.79 6.56 4.08
C LYS A 113 -7.05 5.24 4.08
N LYS A 114 -6.19 5.01 3.08
CA LYS A 114 -5.41 3.78 2.95
C LYS A 114 -3.97 4.05 2.54
N VAL A 115 -3.05 3.36 3.19
CA VAL A 115 -1.62 3.41 2.86
C VAL A 115 -1.20 2.06 2.31
N LEU A 116 -0.78 2.00 1.05
CA LEU A 116 -0.21 0.79 0.47
C LEU A 116 1.29 0.74 0.75
N VAL A 117 1.74 -0.25 1.51
CA VAL A 117 3.17 -0.51 1.73
C VAL A 117 3.60 -1.67 0.85
N LEU A 118 4.38 -1.37 -0.20
CA LEU A 118 4.96 -2.38 -1.09
C LEU A 118 6.33 -2.75 -0.53
N SER A 119 6.50 -4.00 -0.09
CA SER A 119 7.69 -4.40 0.66
C SER A 119 8.21 -5.76 0.23
N ASN A 120 9.53 -5.93 0.23
CA ASN A 120 10.16 -7.23 0.07
C ASN A 120 10.19 -8.02 1.40
N PRO A 121 10.67 -7.45 2.52
CA PRO A 121 10.53 -8.12 3.81
C PRO A 121 9.06 -8.29 4.19
N ASP A 122 8.81 -9.28 5.05
CA ASP A 122 7.49 -9.45 5.62
C ASP A 122 7.18 -8.39 6.69
N PHE A 123 5.90 -8.25 7.03
CA PHE A 123 5.41 -7.25 7.99
C PHE A 123 6.16 -7.28 9.33
N ASP A 124 6.38 -8.47 9.90
CA ASP A 124 7.01 -8.64 11.21
C ASP A 124 8.51 -8.28 11.16
N SER A 125 9.20 -8.61 10.08
CA SER A 125 10.63 -8.33 9.87
C SER A 125 10.90 -6.89 9.41
N ALA A 126 9.91 -6.26 8.78
CA ALA A 126 9.97 -4.88 8.32
C ALA A 126 9.86 -3.88 9.47
N SER A 127 9.18 -4.24 10.57
CA SER A 127 9.01 -3.36 11.72
C SER A 127 10.33 -3.13 12.45
N VAL A 128 10.63 -1.87 12.77
CA VAL A 128 11.73 -1.52 13.68
C VAL A 128 11.36 -1.71 15.16
N ALA A 129 10.06 -1.74 15.46
CA ALA A 129 9.57 -1.77 16.83
C ALA A 129 9.76 -3.16 17.44
N GLN A 130 10.09 -3.20 18.73
CA GLN A 130 10.16 -4.45 19.51
C GLN A 130 8.83 -4.75 20.23
N THR A 131 7.83 -3.89 20.06
CA THR A 131 6.48 -3.96 20.60
C THR A 131 5.53 -4.64 19.62
N SER A 132 4.38 -5.12 20.10
CA SER A 132 3.34 -5.66 19.23
C SER A 132 2.62 -4.55 18.49
N TRP A 133 2.26 -4.79 17.23
CA TRP A 133 1.54 -3.83 16.38
C TRP A 133 0.31 -3.23 17.04
N GLU A 134 -0.44 -4.00 17.84
CA GLU A 134 -1.64 -3.51 18.53
C GLU A 134 -1.34 -2.35 19.50
N ILE A 135 -0.17 -2.35 20.15
CA ILE A 135 0.22 -1.28 21.07
C ILE A 135 0.59 -0.03 20.28
N ASP A 136 1.40 -0.20 19.23
CA ASP A 136 1.83 0.89 18.34
C ASP A 136 0.61 1.54 17.68
N TYR A 137 -0.35 0.73 17.22
CA TYR A 137 -1.58 1.21 16.61
C TYR A 137 -2.45 1.99 17.59
N GLN A 138 -2.57 1.57 18.86
CA GLN A 138 -3.27 2.35 19.89
C GLN A 138 -2.61 3.71 20.14
N ALA A 139 -1.27 3.77 20.14
CA ALA A 139 -0.53 5.02 20.25
C ALA A 139 -0.79 5.93 19.05
N ILE A 140 -0.76 5.39 17.82
CA ILE A 140 -1.12 6.10 16.58
C ILE A 140 -2.54 6.67 16.66
N GLN A 141 -3.53 5.86 17.03
CA GLN A 141 -4.92 6.30 17.17
C GLN A 141 -5.06 7.45 18.18
N SER A 142 -4.33 7.37 19.30
CA SER A 142 -4.31 8.42 20.32
C SER A 142 -3.78 9.74 19.78
N LYS A 143 -2.65 9.72 19.05
CA LYS A 143 -2.08 10.91 18.40
C LYS A 143 -3.04 11.54 17.39
N TYR A 144 -3.67 10.72 16.55
CA TYR A 144 -4.65 11.21 15.57
C TYR A 144 -5.86 11.84 16.27
N LYS A 145 -6.37 11.21 17.33
CA LYS A 145 -7.48 11.75 18.12
C LYS A 145 -7.15 13.10 18.75
N GLU A 146 -5.96 13.26 19.32
CA GLU A 146 -5.49 14.53 19.92
C GLU A 146 -5.43 15.68 18.90
N LYS A 147 -5.23 15.37 17.62
CA LYS A 147 -5.19 16.36 16.53
C LYS A 147 -6.53 16.54 15.81
N GLY A 148 -7.60 15.87 16.26
CA GLY A 148 -8.94 15.97 15.66
C GLY A 148 -9.18 15.04 14.47
N TYR A 149 -8.30 14.06 14.24
CA TYR A 149 -8.37 13.11 13.12
C TYR A 149 -8.65 11.66 13.56
N GLY A 150 -9.20 11.47 14.76
CA GLY A 150 -9.39 10.13 15.36
C GLY A 150 -10.29 9.17 14.55
N ASP A 151 -11.23 9.70 13.75
CA ASP A 151 -12.14 8.89 12.92
C ASP A 151 -11.57 8.58 11.52
N VAL A 152 -10.40 9.14 11.19
CA VAL A 152 -9.77 9.04 9.86
C VAL A 152 -8.30 8.64 9.96
N VAL A 153 -7.99 7.73 10.89
CA VAL A 153 -6.70 7.05 10.94
C VAL A 153 -6.57 6.15 9.71
N PRO A 154 -5.50 6.27 8.89
CA PRO A 154 -5.36 5.46 7.70
C PRO A 154 -5.32 3.95 8.01
N HIS A 155 -5.94 3.13 7.16
CA HIS A 155 -5.75 1.69 7.19
C HIS A 155 -4.52 1.31 6.36
N MET A 156 -3.60 0.55 6.93
CA MET A 156 -2.41 0.10 6.21
C MET A 156 -2.70 -1.19 5.44
N VAL A 157 -2.41 -1.21 4.15
CA VAL A 157 -2.35 -2.43 3.35
C VAL A 157 -0.88 -2.75 3.14
N PHE A 158 -0.36 -3.70 3.90
CA PHE A 158 1.02 -4.14 3.81
C PHE A 158 1.12 -5.30 2.83
N TRP A 159 1.73 -5.09 1.67
CA TRP A 159 1.84 -6.10 0.62
C TRP A 159 3.28 -6.55 0.47
N THR A 160 3.55 -7.75 0.99
CA THR A 160 4.81 -8.46 0.81
C THR A 160 4.83 -9.12 -0.56
N LEU A 161 5.68 -8.60 -1.44
CA LEU A 161 5.77 -8.99 -2.85
C LEU A 161 6.80 -10.09 -3.13
N SER A 162 7.60 -10.49 -2.13
CA SER A 162 8.63 -11.52 -2.29
C SER A 162 8.07 -12.86 -2.77
N THR A 163 8.90 -13.65 -3.44
CA THR A 163 8.53 -14.95 -4.00
C THR A 163 7.84 -15.81 -2.95
N TYR A 164 6.69 -16.38 -3.34
CA TYR A 164 5.82 -17.21 -2.53
C TYR A 164 6.56 -18.04 -1.46
N ASN A 165 6.34 -17.72 -0.19
CA ASN A 165 6.74 -18.56 0.92
C ASN A 165 5.57 -19.51 1.26
N PRO A 166 5.70 -20.83 1.06
CA PRO A 166 4.63 -21.80 1.33
C PRO A 166 4.19 -21.87 2.79
N GLU A 167 5.00 -21.35 3.72
CA GLU A 167 4.66 -21.25 5.15
C GLU A 167 3.72 -20.07 5.45
N LYS A 168 3.51 -19.16 4.49
CA LYS A 168 2.68 -17.98 4.66
C LYS A 168 1.44 -18.05 3.78
N PRO A 169 0.23 -18.00 4.37
CA PRO A 169 -0.98 -18.01 3.58
C PRO A 169 -1.04 -16.75 2.70
N VAL A 170 -1.48 -16.95 1.45
CA VAL A 170 -1.83 -15.86 0.52
C VAL A 170 -3.04 -15.08 1.04
N ALA A 171 -3.90 -15.73 1.84
CA ALA A 171 -5.04 -15.10 2.47
C ALA A 171 -4.61 -13.93 3.38
N PRO A 172 -5.25 -12.76 3.26
CA PRO A 172 -4.88 -11.61 4.04
C PRO A 172 -4.97 -11.89 5.54
N ARG A 173 -3.91 -11.55 6.28
CA ARG A 173 -3.95 -11.49 7.74
C ARG A 173 -4.39 -10.08 8.14
N THR A 174 -5.53 -9.97 8.80
CA THR A 174 -6.05 -8.70 9.30
C THR A 174 -5.77 -8.55 10.78
N GLN A 175 -5.14 -7.44 11.16
CA GLN A 175 -5.05 -6.95 12.54
C GLN A 175 -5.68 -5.55 12.59
N PRO A 176 -5.98 -4.98 13.77
CA PRO A 176 -6.53 -3.62 13.84
C PRO A 176 -5.69 -2.63 13.03
N GLY A 177 -6.31 -1.93 12.07
CA GLY A 177 -5.63 -0.92 11.25
C GLY A 177 -4.66 -1.44 10.17
N VAL A 178 -4.52 -2.76 10.00
CA VAL A 178 -3.66 -3.32 8.94
C VAL A 178 -4.22 -4.59 8.30
N SER A 179 -4.12 -4.66 6.97
CA SER A 179 -4.30 -5.88 6.18
C SER A 179 -2.95 -6.28 5.57
N ILE A 180 -2.51 -7.52 5.79
CA ILE A 180 -1.23 -8.03 5.29
C ILE A 180 -1.50 -8.99 4.13
N LEU A 181 -0.97 -8.68 2.95
CA LEU A 181 -1.05 -9.48 1.73
C LEU A 181 0.31 -10.10 1.42
N ASN A 182 0.35 -11.40 1.12
CA ASN A 182 1.59 -12.11 0.81
C ASN A 182 1.59 -12.64 -0.63
N GLY A 183 2.73 -12.50 -1.29
CA GLY A 183 2.98 -12.99 -2.64
C GLY A 183 2.42 -12.08 -3.73
N PHE A 184 2.76 -12.39 -4.97
CA PHE A 184 2.33 -11.64 -6.14
C PHE A 184 1.82 -12.58 -7.24
N SER A 185 0.71 -12.21 -7.86
CA SER A 185 0.21 -12.84 -9.08
C SER A 185 -0.63 -11.83 -9.87
N ASN A 186 -0.75 -12.02 -11.19
CA ASN A 186 -1.60 -11.16 -12.04
C ASN A 186 -3.05 -11.14 -11.56
N ASN A 187 -3.55 -12.26 -11.03
CA ASN A 187 -4.90 -12.37 -10.50
C ASN A 187 -5.06 -11.58 -9.19
N LEU A 188 -4.07 -11.64 -8.29
CA LEU A 188 -4.09 -10.85 -7.06
C LEU A 188 -3.99 -9.34 -7.35
N LEU A 189 -3.16 -8.95 -8.32
CA LEU A 189 -3.10 -7.58 -8.82
C LEU A 189 -4.44 -7.13 -9.39
N LYS A 190 -5.09 -7.96 -10.20
CA LYS A 190 -6.42 -7.67 -10.73
C LYS A 190 -7.44 -7.50 -9.60
N LEU A 191 -7.47 -8.41 -8.61
CA LEU A 191 -8.35 -8.28 -7.45
C LEU A 191 -8.11 -6.98 -6.67
N PHE A 192 -6.84 -6.61 -6.45
CA PHE A 192 -6.49 -5.36 -5.80
C PHE A 192 -7.06 -4.16 -6.55
N LEU A 193 -6.90 -4.12 -7.87
CA LEU A 193 -7.36 -3.02 -8.71
C LEU A 193 -8.90 -2.97 -8.83
N ASP A 194 -9.54 -4.12 -8.97
CA ASP A 194 -10.99 -4.23 -9.14
C ASP A 194 -11.75 -3.89 -7.85
N ASN A 195 -11.18 -4.23 -6.68
CA ASN A 195 -11.82 -4.05 -5.36
C ASN A 195 -11.22 -2.90 -4.53
N GLU A 196 -10.47 -1.98 -5.14
CA GLU A 196 -9.84 -0.86 -4.44
C GLU A 196 -9.08 -1.30 -3.18
N GLY A 197 -8.24 -2.31 -3.36
CA GLY A 197 -7.41 -2.91 -2.32
C GLY A 197 -8.15 -3.60 -1.17
N GLU A 198 -9.47 -3.74 -1.24
CA GLU A 198 -10.20 -4.67 -0.39
C GLU A 198 -10.01 -6.09 -0.93
N ILE A 199 -9.19 -6.88 -0.24
CA ILE A 199 -8.99 -8.29 -0.56
C ILE A 199 -9.25 -9.08 0.69
N GLY A 200 -10.24 -9.97 0.62
CA GLY A 200 -10.63 -10.88 1.68
C GLY A 200 -10.53 -12.35 1.24
N PRO A 201 -10.70 -13.30 2.18
CA PRO A 201 -10.73 -14.73 1.87
C PRO A 201 -11.78 -15.11 0.84
N ASP A 202 -12.94 -14.45 0.89
CA ASP A 202 -14.04 -14.57 -0.07
C ASP A 202 -13.63 -14.17 -1.49
N HIS A 203 -12.93 -13.05 -1.64
CA HIS A 203 -12.41 -12.57 -2.92
C HIS A 203 -11.40 -13.56 -3.52
N LEU A 204 -10.53 -14.14 -2.67
CA LEU A 204 -9.55 -15.13 -3.10
C LEU A 204 -10.19 -16.47 -3.45
N MET A 205 -11.21 -16.89 -2.69
CA MET A 205 -11.99 -18.09 -2.97
C MET A 205 -12.72 -17.94 -4.30
N GLU A 206 -13.44 -16.84 -4.50
CA GLU A 206 -14.15 -16.52 -5.74
C GLU A 206 -13.18 -16.53 -6.93
N LEU A 207 -12.02 -15.90 -6.78
CA LEU A 207 -10.99 -15.93 -7.81
C LEU A 207 -10.53 -17.35 -8.15
N ALA A 208 -10.31 -18.20 -7.15
CA ALA A 208 -9.86 -19.58 -7.34
C ALA A 208 -10.90 -20.46 -8.07
N ILE A 209 -12.19 -20.18 -7.89
CA ILE A 209 -13.30 -20.94 -8.49
C ILE A 209 -13.93 -20.25 -9.71
N SER A 210 -13.48 -19.06 -10.08
CA SER A 210 -14.02 -18.29 -11.22
C SER A 210 -13.69 -18.88 -12.61
N ASP A 211 -12.72 -19.80 -12.68
CA ASP A 211 -12.31 -20.49 -13.91
C ASP A 211 -13.49 -21.27 -14.51
N GLU A 212 -13.67 -21.20 -15.83
CA GLU A 212 -14.78 -21.84 -16.55
C GLU A 212 -14.91 -23.35 -16.24
N ARG A 213 -13.80 -24.02 -15.91
CA ARG A 213 -13.79 -25.44 -15.53
C ARG A 213 -14.57 -25.74 -14.25
N TYR A 214 -14.72 -24.75 -13.36
CA TYR A 214 -15.48 -24.90 -12.11
C TYR A 214 -16.92 -24.41 -12.25
N GLN A 215 -17.27 -23.66 -13.30
CA GLN A 215 -18.63 -23.16 -13.53
C GLN A 215 -19.63 -24.28 -13.85
N THR A 216 -19.16 -25.46 -14.26
CA THR A 216 -20.01 -26.65 -14.47
C THR A 216 -20.32 -27.42 -13.19
N LEU A 217 -19.71 -27.04 -12.06
CA LEU A 217 -19.96 -27.70 -10.78
C LEU A 217 -21.29 -27.22 -10.20
N THR A 218 -22.14 -28.17 -9.81
CA THR A 218 -23.41 -27.91 -9.13
C THR A 218 -23.30 -28.33 -7.67
N VAL A 219 -23.76 -27.46 -6.77
CA VAL A 219 -23.95 -27.83 -5.35
C VAL A 219 -25.13 -28.80 -5.28
N VAL A 220 -24.92 -29.97 -4.70
CA VAL A 220 -25.97 -30.98 -4.45
C VAL A 220 -26.17 -31.06 -2.95
N ASP A 221 -27.42 -30.99 -2.50
CA ASP A 221 -27.85 -31.06 -1.10
C ASP A 221 -28.17 -32.49 -0.64
#